data_AF-A0AAU9NN23-F1
#
_entry.id   AF-A0AAU9NN23-F1
#
_cell.length_a   1.000
_cell.length_b   1.000
_cell.length_c   1.000
_cell.angle_alpha   90.00
_cell.angle_beta   90.00
_cell.angle_gamma   90.00
#
_symmetry.space_group_name_H-M   'P 1'
#
loop_
_entity.id
_entity.type
_entity.pdbx_description
1 polymer ?
#
loop_
_entity_poly.entity_id
_entity_poly.type
_entity_poly.pdbx_seq_one_letter_code
_entity_poly.pdbx_strand_id
1 'polypeptide(L)'
;MARMSDPLVIGRVVGDVVDNFSPCVEMSVTYNSSKQVYNGHELFPSSVTAKPKVDVRGSDMRSFFTLIMTDPDVPGPSDPYLREHLHCL
;
A
#
# COMPACT_ATOMS: atom_id res chain seq x y z
N MET A 1 20.67 19.11 -5.29
CA MET A 1 19.40 18.63 -4.73
C MET A 1 19.54 17.15 -4.46
N ALA A 2 19.38 16.70 -3.22
CA ALA A 2 19.35 15.28 -2.93
C ALA A 2 18.21 14.65 -3.74
N ARG A 3 18.52 13.65 -4.56
CA ARG A 3 17.50 12.84 -5.23
C ARG A 3 16.66 12.22 -4.11
N MET A 4 15.43 12.70 -3.93
CA MET A 4 14.50 12.07 -2.99
C MET A 4 14.33 10.63 -3.48
N SER A 5 14.88 9.68 -2.72
CA SER A 5 14.78 8.27 -3.01
C SER A 5 13.32 7.84 -2.94
N ASP A 6 12.88 7.00 -3.88
CA ASP A 6 11.51 6.52 -3.92
C ASP A 6 11.22 5.70 -2.64
N PRO A 7 10.22 6.09 -1.82
CA PRO A 7 9.91 5.39 -0.58
C PRO A 7 9.51 3.92 -0.80
N LEU A 8 8.93 3.55 -1.95
CA LEU A 8 8.56 2.17 -2.25
C LEU A 8 9.79 1.30 -2.55
N VAL A 9 10.85 1.90 -3.10
CA VAL A 9 12.14 1.23 -3.31
C VAL A 9 12.90 1.12 -1.98
N ILE A 10 12.93 2.19 -1.17
CA ILE A 10 13.58 2.16 0.15
C ILE A 10 12.92 1.11 1.06
N GLY A 11 11.59 1.06 1.07
CA GLY A 11 10.82 0.07 1.82
C GLY A 11 10.78 -1.32 1.18
N ARG A 12 11.51 -1.54 0.08
CA ARG A 12 11.57 -2.80 -0.70
C ARG A 12 10.24 -3.33 -1.25
N VAL A 13 9.16 -2.56 -1.17
CA VAL A 13 7.86 -2.88 -1.78
C VAL A 13 8.03 -3.12 -3.28
N VAL A 14 8.78 -2.24 -3.96
CA VAL A 14 9.29 -2.52 -5.30
C VAL A 14 10.44 -3.52 -5.17
N GLY A 15 10.29 -4.69 -5.80
CA GLY A 15 11.20 -5.81 -5.69
C GLY A 15 10.61 -6.96 -4.87
N ASP A 16 10.18 -6.71 -3.63
CA ASP A 16 9.59 -7.77 -2.82
C ASP A 16 8.12 -8.02 -3.20
N VAL A 17 7.31 -7.01 -3.53
CA VAL A 17 5.86 -7.17 -3.80
C VAL A 17 5.48 -6.89 -5.25
N VAL A 18 6.04 -5.83 -5.85
CA VAL A 18 5.72 -5.41 -7.22
C VAL A 18 6.99 -5.16 -8.04
N ASP A 19 6.89 -5.37 -9.35
CA ASP A 19 7.93 -4.94 -10.28
C ASP A 19 8.05 -3.41 -10.33
N ASN A 20 9.21 -2.92 -10.76
CA ASN A 20 9.40 -1.47 -10.93
C ASN A 20 8.39 -0.90 -11.94
N PHE A 21 7.63 0.11 -11.53
CA PHE A 21 6.57 0.72 -12.32
C PHE A 21 6.65 2.25 -12.28
N SER A 22 5.96 2.92 -13.20
CA SER A 22 5.75 4.37 -13.16
C SER A 22 4.33 4.64 -12.67
N PRO A 23 4.14 5.28 -11.49
CA PRO A 23 2.81 5.61 -11.00
C PRO A 23 2.04 6.47 -12.01
N CYS A 24 0.82 6.03 -12.38
CA CYS A 24 -0.01 6.70 -13.39
C CYS A 24 -1.40 7.11 -12.88
N VAL A 25 -1.82 6.60 -11.72
CA VAL A 25 -3.12 6.88 -11.08
C VAL A 25 -2.86 7.26 -9.64
N GLU A 26 -3.49 8.35 -9.18
CA GLU A 26 -3.36 8.81 -7.80
C GLU A 26 -4.37 8.08 -6.90
N MET A 27 -3.90 7.54 -5.78
CA MET A 27 -4.73 6.86 -4.79
C MET A 27 -4.49 7.46 -3.41
N SER A 28 -5.56 7.66 -2.64
CA SER A 28 -5.52 8.06 -1.24
C SER A 28 -6.31 7.07 -0.38
N VAL A 29 -5.68 6.57 0.68
CA VAL A 29 -6.27 5.60 1.62
C VAL A 29 -6.39 6.26 2.99
N THR A 30 -7.59 6.22 3.58
CA THR A 30 -7.86 6.85 4.89
C THR A 30 -8.67 5.92 5.79
N TYR A 31 -8.15 5.67 6.99
CA TYR A 31 -8.86 4.99 8.07
C TYR A 31 -9.54 5.99 9.01
N ASN A 32 -10.71 5.63 9.55
CA ASN A 32 -11.45 6.42 10.54
C ASN A 32 -11.61 7.92 10.19
N SER A 33 -11.80 8.22 8.91
CA SER A 33 -11.98 9.57 8.33
C SER A 33 -10.84 10.58 8.46
N SER A 34 -9.83 10.34 9.31
CA SER A 34 -8.74 11.30 9.55
C SER A 34 -7.34 10.69 9.52
N LYS A 35 -7.20 9.36 9.51
CA LYS A 35 -5.90 8.68 9.50
C LYS A 35 -5.53 8.28 8.08
N GLN A 36 -4.89 9.20 7.36
CA GLN A 36 -4.38 8.95 6.02
C GLN A 36 -3.13 8.04 6.09
N VAL A 37 -3.05 7.09 5.16
CA VAL A 37 -1.90 6.20 4.99
C VAL A 37 -0.81 6.94 4.21
N TYR A 38 0.41 6.93 4.75
CA TYR A 38 1.61 7.47 4.10
C TYR A 38 2.68 6.38 4.03
N ASN A 39 3.43 6.32 2.93
CA ASN A 39 4.47 5.29 2.73
C ASN A 39 5.50 5.31 3.88
N GLY A 40 5.67 4.18 4.54
CA GLY A 40 6.61 4.01 5.65
C GLY A 40 6.16 4.55 7.01
N HIS A 41 4.97 5.15 7.12
CA HIS A 41 4.44 5.61 8.41
C HIS A 41 3.72 4.47 9.15
N GLU A 42 4.05 4.30 10.42
CA GLU A 42 3.44 3.29 11.27
C GLU A 42 1.98 3.64 11.63
N LEU A 43 1.13 2.62 11.63
CA LEU A 43 -0.25 2.68 12.12
C LEU A 43 -0.47 1.58 13.15
N PHE A 44 -1.11 1.90 14.27
CA PHE A 44 -1.46 0.90 15.26
C PHE A 44 -2.48 -0.10 14.70
N PRO A 45 -2.34 -1.41 14.96
CA PRO A 45 -3.32 -2.42 14.52
C PRO A 45 -4.76 -2.11 14.94
N SER A 46 -4.95 -1.57 16.14
CA SER A 46 -6.27 -1.16 16.66
C SER A 46 -6.92 -0.03 15.85
N SER A 47 -6.14 0.71 15.07
CA SER A 47 -6.62 1.81 14.24
C SER A 47 -6.95 1.43 12.80
N VAL A 48 -6.59 0.21 12.38
CA VAL A 48 -6.77 -0.30 11.01
C VAL A 48 -7.70 -1.51 10.93
N THR A 49 -8.52 -1.74 11.96
CA THR A 49 -9.42 -2.89 12.05
C THR A 49 -10.60 -2.84 11.07
N ALA A 50 -11.09 -1.64 10.75
CA ALA A 50 -12.18 -1.43 9.80
C ALA A 50 -11.65 -1.21 8.37
N LYS A 51 -12.43 -1.57 7.35
CA LYS A 51 -12.07 -1.30 5.95
C LYS A 51 -11.84 0.20 5.71
N PRO A 52 -10.75 0.62 5.06
CA PRO A 52 -10.48 2.03 4.81
C PRO A 52 -11.36 2.60 3.69
N LYS A 53 -11.48 3.94 3.67
CA LYS A 53 -11.94 4.65 2.48
C LYS A 53 -10.78 4.77 1.50
N VAL A 54 -11.04 4.45 0.23
CA VAL A 54 -10.06 4.59 -0.86
C VAL A 54 -10.62 5.50 -1.93
N ASP A 55 -9.92 6.60 -2.20
CA ASP A 55 -10.23 7.54 -3.27
C ASP A 55 -9.19 7.35 -4.40
N VAL A 56 -9.66 7.03 -5.61
CA VAL A 56 -8.83 6.86 -6.82
C VAL A 56 -9.12 8.02 -7.77
N ARG A 57 -8.09 8.76 -8.19
CA ARG A 57 -8.19 9.97 -9.01
C ARG A 57 -7.42 9.83 -10.31
N GLY A 58 -7.79 10.63 -11.31
CA GLY A 58 -7.05 10.76 -12.56
C GLY A 58 -7.44 9.78 -13.67
N SER A 59 -8.55 9.06 -13.50
CA SER A 59 -9.09 8.15 -14.53
C SER A 59 -10.45 8.59 -15.04
N ASP A 60 -10.78 8.19 -16.27
CA ASP A 60 -12.15 8.29 -16.78
C ASP A 60 -13.10 7.36 -16.00
N MET A 61 -14.41 7.65 -16.09
CA MET A 61 -15.47 6.85 -15.44
C MET A 61 -15.74 5.51 -16.13
N ARG A 62 -14.96 5.15 -17.17
CA ARG A 62 -15.13 3.91 -17.94
C ARG A 62 -14.12 2.85 -17.54
N SER A 63 -13.05 3.27 -16.88
CA SER A 63 -12.01 2.40 -16.36
C SER A 63 -12.45 1.78 -15.04
N PHE A 64 -12.19 0.49 -14.91
CA PHE A 64 -12.42 -0.27 -13.68
C PHE A 64 -11.07 -0.68 -13.10
N PHE A 65 -10.98 -0.62 -11.77
CA PHE A 65 -9.75 -0.89 -11.04
C PHE A 65 -9.97 -2.03 -10.04
N THR A 66 -8.91 -2.77 -9.77
CA THR A 66 -8.84 -3.75 -8.68
C THR A 66 -7.91 -3.20 -7.60
N LEU A 67 -8.34 -3.29 -6.35
CA LEU A 67 -7.55 -2.89 -5.18
C LEU A 67 -7.13 -4.14 -4.43
N ILE A 68 -5.85 -4.24 -4.10
CA ILE A 68 -5.29 -5.36 -3.33
C ILE A 68 -4.64 -4.81 -2.06
N MET A 69 -4.92 -5.45 -0.92
CA MET A 69 -4.21 -5.21 0.34
C MET A 69 -3.64 -6.53 0.84
N THR A 70 -2.33 -6.57 1.01
CA THR A 70 -1.54 -7.79 1.25
C THR A 70 -0.42 -7.50 2.25
N ASP A 71 -0.06 -8.50 3.05
CA ASP A 71 1.07 -8.45 3.98
C ASP A 71 2.18 -9.42 3.51
N PRO A 72 3.32 -8.90 3.02
CA PRO A 72 4.43 -9.72 2.53
C PRO A 72 5.34 -10.26 3.64
N ASP A 73 5.10 -9.89 4.90
CA ASP A 73 6.00 -10.13 6.02
C ASP A 73 5.48 -11.21 7.00
N VAL A 74 4.50 -12.03 6.60
CA VAL A 74 3.87 -13.02 7.50
C VAL A 74 4.68 -14.33 7.58
N PRO A 75 4.94 -14.89 8.79
CA PRO A 75 4.55 -14.38 10.12
C PRO A 75 5.52 -13.35 10.72
N GLY A 76 6.69 -13.18 10.14
CA GLY A 76 7.59 -12.08 10.46
C GLY A 76 8.54 -11.75 9.29
N PRO A 77 9.05 -10.51 9.22
CA PRO A 77 9.81 -10.02 8.07
C PRO A 77 11.16 -10.73 7.85
N SER A 78 11.68 -11.42 8.88
CA SER A 78 12.95 -12.16 8.79
C SER A 78 12.83 -13.53 8.11
N ASP A 79 11.65 -14.16 8.21
CA ASP A 79 11.35 -15.46 7.60
C ASP A 79 9.86 -15.49 7.20
N PRO A 80 9.49 -14.76 6.14
CA PRO A 80 8.10 -14.57 5.77
C PRO A 80 7.59 -15.76 4.94
N TYR A 81 7.66 -16.98 5.46
CA TYR A 81 7.33 -18.20 4.71
C TYR A 81 5.83 -18.35 4.37
N LEU A 82 4.95 -17.50 4.92
CA LEU A 82 3.53 -17.42 4.56
C LEU A 82 3.22 -16.24 3.64
N ARG A 83 4.24 -15.53 3.13
CA ARG A 83 4.01 -14.44 2.20
C ARG A 83 3.33 -14.94 0.92
N GLU A 84 2.38 -14.21 0.34
CA GLU A 84 1.76 -12.99 0.87
C GLU A 84 0.39 -13.30 1.52
N HIS A 85 0.09 -12.65 2.65
CA HIS A 85 -1.21 -12.79 3.30
C HIS A 85 -2.20 -11.76 2.76
N LEU A 86 -3.21 -12.25 2.03
CA LEU A 86 -4.25 -11.40 1.45
C LEU A 86 -5.25 -10.93 2.51
N HIS A 87 -5.31 -9.61 2.74
CA HIS A 87 -6.30 -9.00 3.62
C HIS A 87 -7.57 -8.54 2.89
N CYS A 88 -7.45 -8.08 1.64
CA CYS A 88 -8.58 -7.58 0.86
C CYS A 88 -8.34 -7.69 -0.64
N LEU A 89 -9.40 -8.03 -1.38
CA LEU A 89 -9.52 -7.99 -2.84
C LEU A 89 -10.89 -7.40 -3.23
#